data_AF-A0A285UIE4-F1
#
_entry.id   AF-A0A285UIE4-F1
#
_cell.length_a   1.000
_cell.length_b   1.000
_cell.length_c   1.000
_cell.angle_alpha   90.00
_cell.angle_beta   90.00
_cell.angle_gamma   90.00
#
_symmetry.space_group_name_H-M   'P 1'
#
loop_
_entity.id
_entity.type
_entity.pdbx_description
1 polymer ?
#
loop_
_entity_poly.entity_id
_entity_poly.type
_entity_poly.pdbx_seq_one_letter_code
_entity_poly.pdbx_strand_id
1 'polypeptide(L)'
;MEIHSKKIESDVLHFSELSEGHTLEGWGISGVSKILKELVEGSYGYDYLNTDIVVAFYRHIQPRMLPGDEVRVDLAENDVLNIRFEHDGVLESYPNLFLYHES
;
A
#
# COMPACT_ATOMS: atom_id res chain seq x y z
N MET A 1 1.99 -6.94 7.67
CA MET A 1 1.66 -5.50 7.79
C MET A 1 0.66 -5.13 6.71
N GLU A 2 -0.21 -4.14 6.89
CA GLU A 2 -1.15 -3.68 5.86
C GLU A 2 -0.93 -2.18 5.55
N ILE A 3 -0.97 -1.81 4.27
CA ILE A 3 -1.18 -0.41 3.86
C ILE A 3 -2.61 -0.26 3.35
N HIS A 4 -3.37 0.63 3.99
CA HIS A 4 -4.68 1.07 3.51
C HIS A 4 -4.52 2.38 2.75
N SER A 5 -5.14 2.45 1.59
CA SER A 5 -5.09 3.58 0.67
C SER A 5 -6.51 3.98 0.29
N LYS A 6 -6.79 5.28 0.29
CA LYS A 6 -8.09 5.82 -0.08
C LYS A 6 -7.94 6.96 -1.06
N LYS A 7 -8.65 6.91 -2.19
CA LYS A 7 -8.71 8.02 -3.13
C LYS A 7 -9.64 9.10 -2.58
N ILE A 8 -9.08 10.26 -2.28
CA ILE A 8 -9.80 11.44 -1.80
C ILE A 8 -9.66 12.52 -2.87
N GLU A 9 -10.76 12.82 -3.56
CA GLU A 9 -10.78 13.74 -4.70
C GLU A 9 -9.70 13.40 -5.74
N SER A 10 -8.68 14.26 -5.89
CA SER A 10 -7.61 14.12 -6.88
C SER A 10 -6.40 13.33 -6.39
N ASP A 11 -6.28 13.06 -5.08
CA ASP A 11 -5.09 12.46 -4.47
C ASP A 11 -5.42 11.19 -3.67
N VAL A 12 -4.40 10.45 -3.26
CA VAL A 12 -4.54 9.20 -2.50
C VAL A 12 -3.89 9.39 -1.14
N LEU A 13 -4.66 9.17 -0.07
CA LEU A 13 -4.13 9.09 1.28
C LEU A 13 -3.77 7.64 1.58
N HIS A 14 -2.55 7.42 2.03
CA HIS A 14 -2.05 6.13 2.50
C HIS A 14 -1.86 6.17 3.99
N PHE A 15 -2.18 5.08 4.67
CA PHE A 15 -1.85 4.90 6.06
C PHE A 15 -1.58 3.43 6.41
N SER A 16 -0.81 3.23 7.46
CA SER A 16 -0.43 1.92 7.97
C SER A 16 -0.42 1.96 9.48
N GLU A 17 -1.14 1.01 10.09
CA GLU A 17 -1.18 0.86 11.54
C GLU A 17 -0.01 0.01 12.02
N LEU A 18 0.70 0.52 13.02
CA LEU A 18 1.85 -0.11 13.64
C LEU A 18 1.47 -0.73 14.98
N SER A 19 2.40 -1.51 15.55
CA SER A 19 2.31 -1.94 16.94
C SER A 19 2.14 -0.73 17.88
N GLU A 20 1.49 -0.96 19.02
CA GLU A 20 1.28 0.04 20.08
C GLU A 20 0.37 1.22 19.68
N GLY A 21 -0.40 1.10 18.59
CA GLY A 21 -1.40 2.10 18.20
C GLY A 21 -0.81 3.30 17.47
N HIS A 22 0.44 3.21 17.00
CA HIS A 22 1.02 4.21 16.12
C HIS A 22 0.46 4.09 14.70
N THR A 23 0.36 5.20 14.00
CA THR A 23 -0.10 5.24 12.61
C THR A 23 0.87 6.09 11.79
N LEU A 24 1.27 5.56 10.64
CA LEU A 24 2.01 6.31 9.64
C LEU A 24 1.04 6.71 8.54
N GLU A 25 1.16 7.94 8.03
CA GLU A 25 0.34 8.43 6.94
C GLU A 25 1.15 9.25 5.92
N GLY A 26 0.64 9.33 4.70
CA GLY A 26 1.22 10.14 3.63
C GLY A 26 0.38 10.20 2.37
N TRP A 27 0.58 11.26 1.59
CA TRP A 27 -0.16 11.52 0.36
C TRP A 27 0.60 11.06 -0.89
N GLY A 28 -0.11 10.43 -1.81
CA GLY A 28 0.40 9.97 -3.09
C GLY A 28 1.61 9.04 -2.97
N ILE A 29 2.39 8.97 -4.06
CA ILE A 29 3.57 8.10 -4.13
C ILE A 29 4.64 8.49 -3.11
N SER A 30 4.86 9.78 -2.88
CA SER A 30 5.81 10.25 -1.87
C SER A 30 5.42 9.83 -0.46
N GLY A 31 4.11 9.82 -0.17
CA GLY A 31 3.54 9.31 1.08
C GLY A 31 3.84 7.84 1.31
N VAL A 32 3.61 6.99 0.30
CA VAL A 32 3.97 5.56 0.35
C VAL A 32 5.46 5.39 0.61
N SER A 33 6.33 6.09 -0.13
CA SER A 33 7.78 5.99 0.08
C SER A 33 8.20 6.40 1.49
N LYS A 34 7.57 7.42 2.07
CA LYS A 34 7.83 7.83 3.47
C LYS A 34 7.42 6.74 4.44
N ILE A 35 6.21 6.17 4.31
CA ILE A 35 5.73 5.10 5.18
C ILE A 35 6.70 3.92 5.12
N LEU A 36 7.07 3.48 3.92
CA LEU A 36 8.00 2.36 3.72
C LEU A 36 9.38 2.62 4.33
N LYS A 37 9.90 3.85 4.20
CA LYS A 37 11.17 4.23 4.82
C LYS A 37 11.11 4.13 6.34
N GLU A 38 10.06 4.66 6.97
CA GLU A 38 9.86 4.58 8.42
C GLU A 38 9.67 3.13 8.90
N LEU A 39 9.03 2.28 8.09
CA LEU A 39 8.88 0.85 8.39
C LEU A 39 10.23 0.11 8.41
N VAL A 40 11.12 0.42 7.46
CA VAL A 40 12.44 -0.23 7.29
C VAL A 40 13.48 0.34 8.26
N GLU A 41 13.49 1.65 8.49
CA GLU A 41 14.47 2.30 9.38
C GLU A 41 14.03 2.28 10.85
N GLY A 42 12.73 2.13 11.11
CA GLY A 42 12.18 2.03 12.45
C GLY A 42 12.41 0.66 13.09
N SER A 43 12.17 0.56 14.39
CA SER A 43 12.26 -0.71 15.13
C SER A 43 11.00 -1.59 14.98
N TYR A 44 10.49 -1.72 13.75
CA TYR A 44 9.23 -2.41 13.45
C TYR A 44 9.42 -3.80 12.81
N GLY A 45 10.67 -4.20 12.51
CA GLY A 45 10.98 -5.55 12.01
C GLY A 45 10.68 -5.78 10.54
N TYR A 46 10.82 -4.75 9.70
CA TYR A 46 10.53 -4.80 8.25
C TYR A 46 11.78 -4.58 7.38
N ASP A 47 12.98 -4.86 7.91
CA ASP A 47 14.28 -4.63 7.27
C ASP A 47 14.44 -5.37 5.91
N TYR A 48 13.66 -6.43 5.68
CA TYR A 48 13.65 -7.25 4.46
C TYR A 48 12.53 -6.89 3.48
N LEU A 49 11.85 -5.75 3.66
CA LEU A 49 10.81 -5.31 2.74
C LEU A 49 11.42 -4.76 1.45
N ASN A 50 11.01 -5.31 0.30
CA ASN A 50 11.37 -4.76 -1.00
C ASN A 50 10.50 -3.53 -1.30
N THR A 51 10.96 -2.36 -0.83
CA THR A 51 10.21 -1.11 -0.94
C THR A 51 9.98 -0.67 -2.39
N ASP A 52 10.88 -1.04 -3.31
CA ASP A 52 10.76 -0.71 -4.73
C ASP A 52 9.55 -1.41 -5.38
N ILE A 53 9.33 -2.69 -5.07
CA ILE A 53 8.16 -3.45 -5.57
C ILE A 53 6.86 -2.78 -5.08
N VAL A 54 6.80 -2.42 -3.81
CA VAL A 54 5.60 -1.79 -3.23
C VAL A 54 5.34 -0.42 -3.86
N VAL A 55 6.38 0.40 -4.02
CA VAL A 55 6.25 1.71 -4.69
C VAL A 55 5.83 1.55 -6.15
N ALA A 56 6.41 0.58 -6.88
CA ALA A 56 6.05 0.31 -8.27
C ALA A 56 4.59 -0.13 -8.43
N PHE A 57 4.09 -0.95 -7.50
CA PHE A 57 2.68 -1.32 -7.40
C PHE A 57 1.79 -0.07 -7.25
N TYR A 58 2.07 0.78 -6.26
CA TYR A 58 1.26 2.00 -6.04
C TYR A 58 1.33 2.99 -7.21
N ARG A 59 2.49 3.12 -7.89
CA ARG A 59 2.61 3.93 -9.12
C ARG A 59 1.66 3.46 -10.22
N HIS A 60 1.41 2.16 -10.31
CA HIS A 60 0.49 1.60 -11.29
C HIS A 60 -0.97 1.78 -10.87
N ILE A 61 -1.32 1.55 -9.61
CA ILE A 61 -2.73 1.54 -9.21
C ILE A 61 -3.31 2.94 -8.94
N GLN A 62 -2.55 3.88 -8.36
CA GLN A 62 -3.08 5.19 -7.95
C GLN A 62 -3.75 5.98 -9.09
N PRO A 63 -3.21 6.02 -10.33
CA PRO A 63 -3.86 6.73 -11.43
C PRO A 63 -5.17 6.09 -11.92
N ARG A 64 -5.43 4.83 -11.55
CA ARG A 64 -6.61 4.06 -11.97
C ARG A 64 -7.74 4.12 -10.93
N MET A 65 -7.44 4.58 -9.72
CA MET A 65 -8.43 4.73 -8.66
C MET A 65 -9.37 5.90 -8.95
N LEU A 66 -10.66 5.67 -8.73
CA LEU A 66 -11.73 6.66 -8.76
C LEU A 66 -11.95 7.26 -7.36
N PRO A 67 -12.47 8.49 -7.24
CA PRO A 67 -12.78 9.08 -5.94
C PRO A 67 -13.70 8.17 -5.11
N GLY A 68 -13.29 7.86 -3.87
CA GLY A 68 -14.01 6.93 -3.00
C GLY A 68 -13.43 5.51 -2.97
N ASP A 69 -12.60 5.15 -3.95
CA ASP A 69 -11.96 3.82 -3.98
C ASP A 69 -11.03 3.62 -2.78
N GLU A 70 -11.02 2.39 -2.29
CA GLU A 70 -10.09 1.93 -1.27
C GLU A 70 -9.27 0.73 -1.75
N VAL A 71 -8.01 0.71 -1.32
CA VAL A 71 -7.10 -0.41 -1.56
C VAL A 71 -6.42 -0.80 -0.27
N ARG A 72 -6.49 -2.08 0.10
CA ARG A 72 -5.79 -2.67 1.24
C ARG A 72 -4.81 -3.72 0.74
N VAL A 73 -3.57 -3.64 1.18
CA VAL A 73 -2.47 -4.47 0.68
C VAL A 73 -1.67 -5.01 1.84
N ASP A 74 -1.48 -6.32 1.90
CA ASP A 74 -0.58 -6.93 2.85
C ASP A 74 0.86 -6.89 2.32
N LEU A 75 1.77 -6.53 3.22
CA LEU A 75 3.21 -6.53 2.99
C LEU A 75 3.84 -7.69 3.74
N ALA A 76 4.61 -8.49 3.02
CA ALA A 76 5.44 -9.58 3.53
C ALA A 76 6.90 -9.39 3.09
N GLU A 77 7.83 -10.19 3.63
CA GLU A 77 9.26 -10.12 3.28
C GLU A 77 9.45 -10.23 1.76
N ASN A 78 9.78 -9.11 1.12
CA ASN A 78 9.94 -8.91 -0.32
C ASN A 78 8.68 -8.98 -1.21
N ASP A 79 7.48 -9.09 -0.65
CA ASP A 79 6.26 -9.35 -1.44
C ASP A 79 5.07 -8.43 -1.10
N VAL A 80 4.21 -8.26 -2.12
CA VAL A 80 2.90 -7.62 -2.05
C VAL A 80 1.82 -8.69 -2.19
N LEU A 81 1.01 -8.88 -1.14
CA LEU A 81 0.06 -9.98 -1.01
C LEU A 81 -1.34 -9.47 -0.64
N ASN A 82 -2.34 -10.35 -0.75
CA ASN A 82 -3.72 -10.13 -0.29
C ASN A 82 -4.29 -8.75 -0.67
N ILE A 83 -4.18 -8.40 -1.95
CA ILE A 83 -4.63 -7.12 -2.46
C ILE A 83 -6.16 -7.11 -2.49
N ARG A 84 -6.74 -6.09 -1.86
CA ARG A 84 -8.18 -5.91 -1.73
C ARG A 84 -8.55 -4.55 -2.30
N PHE A 85 -9.35 -4.54 -3.37
CA PHE A 85 -9.91 -3.34 -3.98
C PHE A 85 -11.37 -3.21 -3.58
N GLU A 86 -11.75 -2.06 -3.06
CA GLU A 86 -13.13 -1.75 -2.73
C GLU A 86 -13.58 -0.54 -3.56
N HIS A 87 -14.61 -0.72 -4.38
CA HIS A 87 -15.21 0.30 -5.22
C HIS A 87 -16.74 0.18 -5.15
N ASP A 88 -17.43 1.28 -4.86
CA ASP A 88 -18.90 1.33 -4.73
C ASP A 88 -19.50 0.21 -3.83
N GLY A 89 -18.78 -0.15 -2.76
CA GLY A 89 -19.17 -1.20 -1.82
C GLY A 89 -18.96 -2.64 -2.32
N VAL A 90 -18.38 -2.82 -3.52
CA VAL A 90 -17.96 -4.10 -4.06
C VAL A 90 -16.49 -4.34 -3.72
N LEU A 91 -16.22 -5.46 -3.04
CA LEU A 91 -14.87 -5.88 -2.67
C LEU A 91 -14.36 -6.97 -3.63
N GLU A 92 -13.28 -6.67 -4.33
CA GLU A 92 -12.49 -7.64 -5.09
C GLU A 92 -11.23 -8.02 -4.32
N SER A 93 -10.93 -9.32 -4.23
CA SER A 93 -9.80 -9.84 -3.46
C SER A 93 -8.90 -10.71 -4.33
N TYR A 94 -7.60 -10.39 -4.30
CA TYR A 94 -6.54 -11.07 -5.02
C TYR A 94 -5.56 -11.67 -4.00
N PRO A 95 -5.76 -12.94 -3.58
CA PRO A 95 -5.05 -13.54 -2.45
C PRO A 95 -3.60 -13.93 -2.76
N ASN A 96 -3.22 -14.04 -4.04
CA ASN A 96 -1.89 -14.47 -4.45
C ASN A 96 -1.02 -13.30 -4.91
N LEU A 97 0.30 -13.53 -4.89
CA LEU A 97 1.34 -12.62 -5.38
C LEU A 97 0.97 -12.01 -6.73
N PHE A 98 0.90 -10.68 -6.78
CA PHE A 98 0.77 -9.95 -8.03
C PHE A 98 2.14 -9.89 -8.69
N LEU A 99 2.50 -10.94 -9.45
CA LEU A 99 3.67 -10.95 -10.31
C LEU A 99 3.41 -10.04 -11.52
N TYR A 100 3.54 -8.73 -11.32
CA TYR A 100 3.66 -7.82 -12.45
C TYR A 100 5.07 -7.94 -13.01
N HIS A 101 5.30 -8.94 -13.87
CA HIS A 101 6.42 -8.87 -14.80
C HIS A 101 6.13 -7.69 -15.74
N GLU A 102 6.96 -6.65 -15.67
CA GLU A 102 7.01 -5.64 -16.73
C GLU A 102 7.20 -6.36 -18.06
N SER A 103 6.18 -6.32 -18.91
CA SER A 103 6.26 -6.60 -20.34
C SER A 103 6.47 -5.31 -21.11
#